data_AF-A0A524A1V7-F1
#
_entry.id   AF-A0A524A1V7-F1
#
_cell.length_a   1.000
_cell.length_b   1.000
_cell.length_c   1.000
_cell.angle_alpha   90.00
_cell.angle_beta   90.00
_cell.angle_gamma   90.00
#
_symmetry.space_group_name_H-M   'P 1'
#
loop_
_entity.id
_entity.type
_entity.pdbx_description
1 polymer ?
#
loop_
_entity_poly.entity_id
_entity_poly.type
_entity_poly.pdbx_seq_one_letter_code
_entity_poly.pdbx_strand_id
1 'polypeptide(L)'
;MAKARGRLLRGSFGAVEVAEGKVAFQEEKGIIGKRLVTITEFPIAAATSTSLEANQPPYRQFKRLSVTYEKDGEEAEEVFFSQEDGALEAIKEIIDADIDRRNVELQRDLAEQRRVREAHVHQLTLVLELLDHVFQILFHLEGEPKWGPMKRNLTEAGLIIYEMKELAVIAPLNYDANGLAAAVNQRLADGIKEECYAIISIVDRDAERLAYVKEATRGFDLELHEIFVKSYLLLWDLRMGDHLGDVVDEEELDKFMTYINRLEGHVVSNHCIQGLNRIRSLYLLDGISPHFDRIRLLLHQCLNSLVE
;
A
#
# COMPACT_ATOMS: atom_id res chain seq x y z
N MET A 1 -4.80 20.51 -34.14
CA MET A 1 -6.20 20.97 -34.01
C MET A 1 -7.04 20.09 -34.91
N ALA A 2 -7.86 19.22 -34.34
CA ALA A 2 -8.74 18.32 -35.10
C ALA A 2 -10.17 18.84 -34.98
N LYS A 3 -10.85 19.01 -36.12
CA LYS A 3 -12.19 19.58 -36.18
C LYS A 3 -13.01 18.86 -37.25
N ALA A 4 -14.21 18.42 -36.88
CA ALA A 4 -15.16 17.80 -37.80
C ALA A 4 -16.46 18.62 -37.84
N ARG A 5 -16.99 18.87 -39.03
CA ARG A 5 -18.30 19.51 -39.23
C ARG A 5 -19.39 18.47 -39.41
N GLY A 6 -20.59 18.76 -38.95
CA GLY A 6 -21.63 17.74 -38.90
C GLY A 6 -22.87 18.19 -38.16
N ARG A 7 -23.50 17.25 -37.45
CA ARG A 7 -24.74 17.45 -36.72
C ARG A 7 -24.63 16.96 -35.29
N LEU A 8 -25.20 17.72 -34.37
CA LEU A 8 -25.43 17.28 -32.99
C LEU A 8 -26.61 16.30 -32.94
N LEU A 9 -26.77 15.57 -31.83
CA LEU A 9 -27.88 14.62 -31.63
C LEU A 9 -29.27 15.24 -31.86
N ARG A 10 -29.46 16.49 -31.44
CA ARG A 10 -30.69 17.27 -31.65
C ARG A 10 -30.93 17.74 -33.09
N GLY A 11 -30.01 17.42 -34.00
CA GLY A 11 -30.10 17.65 -35.45
C GLY A 11 -29.63 18.99 -35.98
N SER A 12 -29.26 19.92 -35.09
CA SER A 12 -28.62 21.18 -35.43
C SER A 12 -27.25 20.97 -36.08
N PHE A 13 -26.93 21.75 -37.11
CA PHE A 13 -25.58 21.76 -37.68
C PHE A 13 -24.58 22.35 -36.70
N GLY A 14 -23.35 21.85 -36.76
CA GLY A 14 -22.34 22.20 -35.78
C GLY A 14 -20.96 21.66 -36.13
N ALA A 15 -20.06 21.74 -35.15
CA ALA A 15 -18.74 21.16 -35.22
C ALA A 15 -18.36 20.54 -33.89
N VAL A 16 -17.54 19.48 -33.93
CA VAL A 16 -16.79 19.00 -32.78
C VAL A 16 -15.32 19.32 -33.03
N GLU A 17 -14.64 19.78 -31.98
CA GLU A 17 -13.27 20.27 -32.07
C GLU A 17 -12.47 19.83 -30.86
N VAL A 18 -11.23 19.40 -31.11
CA VAL A 18 -10.22 19.17 -30.07
C VAL A 18 -9.09 20.18 -30.25
N ALA A 19 -8.98 21.09 -29.28
CA ALA A 19 -8.01 22.17 -29.25
C ALA A 19 -7.62 22.47 -27.80
N GLU A 20 -6.33 22.81 -27.58
CA GLU A 20 -5.83 23.29 -26.28
C GLU A 20 -6.17 22.36 -25.09
N GLY A 21 -6.15 21.04 -25.32
CA GLY A 21 -6.46 20.05 -24.27
C GLY A 21 -7.95 19.94 -23.91
N LYS A 22 -8.85 20.50 -24.73
CA LYS A 22 -10.30 20.47 -24.53
C LYS A 22 -11.02 19.89 -25.73
N VAL A 23 -12.19 19.30 -25.45
CA VAL A 23 -13.17 18.86 -26.44
C VAL A 23 -14.35 19.82 -26.39
N ALA A 24 -14.70 20.42 -27.54
CA ALA A 24 -15.79 21.37 -27.65
C ALA A 24 -16.81 20.91 -28.69
N PHE A 25 -18.08 20.84 -28.28
CA PHE A 25 -19.23 20.62 -29.15
C PHE A 25 -19.90 21.98 -29.41
N GLN A 26 -19.94 22.38 -30.67
CA GLN A 26 -20.40 23.69 -31.12
C GLN A 26 -21.63 23.55 -32.00
N GLU A 27 -22.58 24.47 -31.84
CA GLU A 27 -23.76 24.60 -32.68
C GLU A 27 -23.66 25.85 -33.57
N GLU A 28 -24.09 25.74 -34.81
CA GLU A 28 -24.20 26.87 -35.73
C GLU A 28 -25.50 27.64 -35.46
N LYS A 29 -25.40 28.92 -35.04
CA LYS A 29 -26.54 29.81 -34.79
C LYS A 29 -26.56 31.01 -35.74
N GLY A 30 -27.77 31.46 -36.10
CA GLY A 30 -28.03 32.65 -36.93
C GLY A 30 -28.47 32.34 -38.36
N ILE A 31 -29.37 33.17 -38.92
CA ILE A 31 -29.89 33.02 -40.30
C ILE A 31 -29.00 33.78 -41.30
N ILE A 32 -28.40 34.90 -40.88
CA ILE A 32 -27.49 35.73 -41.66
C ILE A 32 -26.22 35.93 -40.82
N GLY A 33 -25.05 35.55 -41.35
CA GLY A 33 -23.79 35.61 -40.62
C GLY A 33 -23.67 34.54 -39.54
N LYS A 34 -23.81 33.27 -39.93
CA LYS A 34 -23.79 32.09 -39.05
C LYS A 34 -22.52 32.07 -38.17
N ARG A 35 -22.70 31.83 -36.87
CA ARG A 35 -21.60 31.74 -35.88
C ARG A 35 -21.66 30.40 -35.15
N LEU A 36 -20.49 29.83 -34.88
CA LEU A 36 -20.37 28.67 -34.01
C LEU A 36 -20.42 29.13 -32.55
N VAL A 37 -21.31 28.51 -31.78
CA VAL A 37 -21.49 28.75 -30.35
C VAL A 37 -21.21 27.44 -29.62
N THR A 38 -20.27 27.45 -28.67
CA THR A 38 -19.98 26.29 -27.83
C THR A 38 -21.17 25.98 -26.93
N ILE A 39 -21.59 24.72 -26.95
CA ILE A 39 -22.73 24.20 -26.18
C ILE A 39 -22.22 23.39 -25.00
N THR A 40 -21.24 22.53 -25.27
CA THR A 40 -20.56 21.71 -24.27
C THR A 40 -19.06 21.82 -24.51
N GLU A 41 -18.31 22.05 -23.44
CA GLU A 41 -16.84 22.04 -23.44
C GLU A 41 -16.37 21.32 -22.17
N PHE A 42 -15.41 20.41 -22.34
CA PHE A 42 -14.77 19.72 -21.23
C PHE A 42 -13.29 19.47 -21.55
N PRO A 43 -12.42 19.37 -20.52
CA PRO A 43 -11.03 18.97 -20.73
C PRO A 43 -10.97 17.52 -21.24
N ILE A 44 -10.01 17.19 -22.10
CA ILE A 44 -9.80 15.82 -22.59
C ILE A 44 -9.61 14.84 -21.42
N ALA A 45 -8.97 15.31 -20.33
CA ALA A 45 -8.78 14.55 -19.10
C ALA A 45 -10.09 14.11 -18.41
N ALA A 46 -11.23 14.76 -18.70
CA ALA A 46 -12.53 14.33 -18.19
C ALA A 46 -13.16 13.22 -19.05
N ALA A 47 -12.68 12.96 -20.26
CA ALA A 47 -13.21 11.89 -21.10
C ALA A 47 -12.87 10.51 -20.50
N THR A 48 -13.87 9.63 -20.45
CA THR A 48 -13.75 8.26 -19.92
C THR A 48 -13.80 7.22 -21.04
N SER A 49 -14.47 7.51 -22.15
CA SER A 49 -14.50 6.63 -23.32
C SER A 49 -14.87 7.38 -24.60
N THR A 50 -14.46 6.83 -25.75
CA THR A 50 -14.97 7.26 -27.05
C THR A 50 -15.36 6.08 -27.93
N SER A 51 -16.40 6.25 -28.74
CA SER A 51 -16.80 5.26 -29.75
C SER A 51 -17.07 5.92 -31.09
N LEU A 52 -16.79 5.18 -32.16
CA LEU A 52 -17.05 5.59 -33.53
C LEU A 52 -17.86 4.48 -34.22
N GLU A 53 -19.09 4.80 -34.61
CA GLU A 53 -20.04 3.82 -35.14
C GLU A 53 -20.62 4.28 -36.47
N ALA A 54 -20.67 3.42 -37.48
CA ALA A 54 -21.32 3.69 -38.75
C ALA A 54 -22.79 3.25 -38.74
N ASN A 55 -23.60 3.80 -39.65
CA ASN A 55 -25.00 3.39 -39.89
C ASN A 55 -25.95 3.55 -38.69
N GLN A 56 -25.61 4.40 -37.72
CA GLN A 56 -26.43 4.63 -36.53
C GLN A 56 -27.55 5.66 -36.77
N PRO A 57 -28.73 5.50 -36.14
CA PRO A 57 -29.76 6.53 -36.14
C PRO A 57 -29.31 7.80 -35.36
N PRO A 58 -29.90 8.98 -35.63
CA PRO A 58 -30.91 9.26 -36.65
C PRO A 58 -30.32 9.47 -38.07
N TYR A 59 -29.00 9.55 -38.21
CA TYR A 59 -28.32 9.88 -39.47
C TYR A 59 -27.47 8.72 -39.99
N ARG A 60 -28.10 7.69 -40.54
CA ARG A 60 -27.40 6.45 -40.99
C ARG A 60 -26.32 6.66 -42.05
N GLN A 61 -26.32 7.79 -42.77
CA GLN A 61 -25.30 8.15 -43.76
C GLN A 61 -24.06 8.82 -43.15
N PHE A 62 -24.04 9.04 -41.83
CA PHE A 62 -22.98 9.70 -41.07
C PHE A 62 -22.36 8.68 -40.11
N LYS A 63 -21.09 8.84 -39.78
CA LYS A 63 -20.49 8.16 -38.62
C LYS A 63 -20.88 8.93 -37.36
N ARG A 64 -21.24 8.19 -36.31
CA ARG A 64 -21.55 8.65 -34.97
C ARG A 64 -20.29 8.59 -34.12
N LEU A 65 -19.82 9.73 -33.65
CA LEU A 65 -18.86 9.85 -32.56
C LEU A 65 -19.65 10.00 -31.26
N SER A 66 -19.36 9.15 -30.28
CA SER A 66 -19.80 9.34 -28.89
C SER A 66 -18.58 9.57 -28.01
N VAL A 67 -18.68 10.53 -27.09
CA VAL A 67 -17.67 10.81 -26.06
C VAL A 67 -18.36 10.82 -24.71
N THR A 68 -17.97 9.89 -23.84
CA THR A 68 -18.40 9.87 -22.43
C THR A 68 -17.38 10.61 -21.60
N TYR A 69 -17.82 11.43 -20.65
CA TYR A 69 -16.95 12.24 -19.80
C TYR A 69 -17.57 12.47 -18.42
N GLU A 70 -16.72 12.73 -17.43
CA GLU A 70 -17.15 13.04 -16.07
C GLU A 70 -17.43 14.54 -15.93
N LYS A 71 -18.58 14.87 -15.35
CA LYS A 71 -19.02 16.24 -15.06
C LYS A 71 -19.67 16.27 -13.69
N ASP A 72 -19.10 17.06 -12.78
CA ASP A 72 -19.63 17.25 -11.42
C ASP A 72 -19.82 15.92 -10.64
N GLY A 73 -19.00 14.91 -10.93
CA GLY A 73 -19.07 13.56 -10.32
C GLY A 73 -20.06 12.60 -10.98
N GLU A 74 -20.70 13.00 -12.08
CA GLU A 74 -21.62 12.16 -12.87
C GLU A 74 -21.08 11.92 -14.28
N GLU A 75 -21.38 10.75 -14.87
CA GLU A 75 -21.06 10.48 -16.27
C GLU A 75 -22.08 11.15 -17.21
N ALA A 76 -21.56 11.87 -18.20
CA ALA A 76 -22.34 12.47 -19.28
C ALA A 76 -21.83 11.97 -20.65
N GLU A 77 -22.73 11.92 -21.64
CA GLU A 77 -22.40 11.50 -23.01
C GLU A 77 -22.73 12.63 -23.98
N GLU A 78 -21.80 12.97 -24.87
CA GLU A 78 -22.05 13.83 -26.02
C GLU A 78 -21.93 13.04 -27.33
N VAL A 79 -22.88 13.28 -28.25
CA VAL A 79 -22.99 12.54 -29.51
C VAL A 79 -22.97 13.50 -30.70
N PHE A 80 -22.12 13.20 -31.67
CA PHE A 80 -21.95 13.97 -32.90
C PHE A 80 -21.92 13.08 -34.14
N PHE A 81 -22.47 13.57 -35.25
CA PHE A 81 -22.57 12.85 -36.51
C PHE A 81 -21.85 13.63 -37.62
N SER A 82 -20.90 12.99 -38.33
CA SER A 82 -20.20 13.61 -39.47
C SER A 82 -20.02 12.63 -40.64
N GLN A 83 -19.87 13.18 -41.85
CA GLN A 83 -19.35 12.47 -43.02
C GLN A 83 -17.83 12.64 -43.18
N GLU A 84 -17.21 13.54 -42.41
CA GLU A 84 -15.77 13.79 -42.39
C GLU A 84 -15.07 12.72 -41.57
N ASP A 85 -14.97 11.52 -42.14
CA ASP A 85 -14.49 10.33 -41.45
C ASP A 85 -13.11 10.50 -40.81
N GLY A 86 -12.12 10.88 -41.62
CA GLY A 86 -10.75 11.10 -41.12
C GLY A 86 -10.64 12.18 -40.05
N ALA A 87 -11.57 13.15 -40.01
CA ALA A 87 -11.60 14.17 -38.96
C ALA A 87 -12.18 13.62 -37.65
N LEU A 88 -13.20 12.76 -37.71
CA LEU A 88 -13.72 12.08 -36.53
C LEU A 88 -12.73 11.03 -35.99
N GLU A 89 -12.07 10.29 -36.87
CA GLU A 89 -11.01 9.34 -36.50
C GLU A 89 -9.86 10.09 -35.80
N ALA A 90 -9.39 11.22 -36.34
CA ALA A 90 -8.35 12.02 -35.68
C ALA A 90 -8.78 12.56 -34.31
N ILE A 91 -10.04 12.97 -34.14
CA ILE A 91 -10.57 13.40 -32.83
C ILE A 91 -10.60 12.23 -31.85
N LYS A 92 -11.10 11.07 -32.31
CA LYS A 92 -11.16 9.83 -31.52
C LYS A 92 -9.76 9.43 -31.05
N GLU A 93 -8.80 9.38 -31.96
CA GLU A 93 -7.41 9.02 -31.68
C GLU A 93 -6.76 9.93 -30.63
N ILE A 94 -7.03 11.24 -30.67
CA ILE A 94 -6.48 12.17 -29.67
C ILE A 94 -7.05 11.88 -28.27
N ILE A 95 -8.36 11.64 -28.18
CA ILE A 95 -9.01 11.38 -26.89
C ILE A 95 -8.60 10.01 -26.35
N ASP A 96 -8.61 8.98 -27.19
CA ASP A 96 -8.18 7.62 -26.81
C ASP A 96 -6.73 7.59 -26.37
N ALA A 97 -5.83 8.28 -27.08
CA ALA A 97 -4.42 8.33 -26.70
C ALA A 97 -4.22 8.97 -25.31
N ASP A 98 -5.05 9.95 -24.93
CA ASP A 98 -5.01 10.52 -23.58
C ASP A 98 -5.60 9.56 -22.52
N ILE A 99 -6.70 8.88 -22.84
CA ILE A 99 -7.29 7.85 -21.97
C ILE A 99 -6.28 6.72 -21.73
N ASP A 100 -5.65 6.20 -22.79
CA ASP A 100 -4.65 5.15 -22.72
C ASP A 100 -3.42 5.60 -21.92
N ARG A 101 -2.94 6.82 -22.15
CA ARG A 101 -1.84 7.40 -21.36
C ARG A 101 -2.19 7.44 -19.88
N ARG A 102 -3.37 7.93 -19.50
CA ARG A 102 -3.84 7.98 -18.11
C ARG A 102 -4.00 6.58 -17.51
N ASN A 103 -4.50 5.62 -18.27
CA ASN A 103 -4.60 4.23 -17.84
C ASN A 103 -3.22 3.62 -17.59
N VAL A 104 -2.25 3.87 -18.47
CA VAL A 104 -0.85 3.40 -18.29
C VAL A 104 -0.21 4.07 -17.07
N GLU A 105 -0.41 5.38 -16.88
CA GLU A 105 0.06 6.10 -15.68
C GLU A 105 -0.57 5.54 -14.40
N LEU A 106 -1.88 5.29 -14.39
CA LEU A 106 -2.59 4.68 -13.26
C LEU A 106 -2.08 3.27 -12.96
N GLN A 107 -1.90 2.41 -13.98
CA GLN A 107 -1.36 1.06 -13.78
C GLN A 107 0.07 1.10 -13.24
N ARG A 108 0.89 2.05 -13.70
CA ARG A 108 2.24 2.26 -13.19
C ARG A 108 2.23 2.72 -11.73
N ASP A 109 1.35 3.65 -11.38
CA ASP A 109 1.20 4.15 -10.01
C ASP A 109 0.70 3.04 -9.08
N LEU A 110 -0.27 2.22 -9.50
CA LEU A 110 -0.75 1.07 -8.73
C LEU A 110 0.33 0.00 -8.56
N ALA A 111 1.11 -0.29 -9.62
CA ALA A 111 2.23 -1.22 -9.54
C ALA A 111 3.32 -0.73 -8.59
N GLU A 112 3.63 0.57 -8.61
CA GLU A 112 4.60 1.17 -7.69
C GLU A 112 4.08 1.14 -6.24
N GLN A 113 2.81 1.48 -6.01
CA GLN A 113 2.20 1.37 -4.68
C GLN A 113 2.26 -0.05 -4.13
N ARG A 114 1.98 -1.04 -4.98
CA ARG A 114 2.08 -2.46 -4.61
C ARG A 114 3.51 -2.85 -4.29
N ARG A 115 4.49 -2.46 -5.11
CA ARG A 115 5.92 -2.71 -4.88
C ARG A 115 6.40 -2.14 -3.55
N VAL A 116 6.02 -0.89 -3.24
CA VAL A 116 6.35 -0.23 -1.97
C VAL A 116 5.72 -0.98 -0.80
N ARG A 117 4.45 -1.38 -0.92
CA ARG A 117 3.75 -2.16 0.11
C ARG A 117 4.43 -3.49 0.39
N GLU A 118 4.71 -4.27 -0.66
CA GLU A 118 5.38 -5.57 -0.57
C GLU A 118 6.76 -5.44 0.08
N ALA A 119 7.55 -4.42 -0.30
CA ALA A 119 8.86 -4.17 0.28
C ALA A 119 8.80 -3.86 1.78
N HIS A 120 7.86 -3.01 2.22
CA HIS A 120 7.72 -2.68 3.64
C HIS A 120 7.14 -3.81 4.48
N VAL A 121 6.19 -4.59 3.95
CA VAL A 121 5.69 -5.79 4.63
C VAL A 121 6.81 -6.81 4.79
N HIS A 122 7.61 -7.04 3.74
CA HIS A 122 8.74 -7.95 3.81
C HIS A 122 9.81 -7.47 4.80
N GLN A 123 10.14 -6.17 4.82
CA GLN A 123 11.01 -5.58 5.83
C GLN A 123 10.49 -5.83 7.25
N LEU A 124 9.19 -5.62 7.50
CA LEU A 124 8.58 -5.88 8.80
C LEU A 124 8.69 -7.35 9.19
N THR A 125 8.43 -8.28 8.27
CA THR A 125 8.54 -9.71 8.53
C THR A 125 9.95 -10.06 9.00
N LEU A 126 10.97 -9.59 8.28
CA LEU A 126 12.37 -9.79 8.63
C LEU A 126 12.72 -9.16 9.99
N VAL A 127 12.20 -7.97 10.31
CA VAL A 127 12.40 -7.35 11.64
C VAL A 127 11.82 -8.22 12.75
N LEU A 128 10.59 -8.73 12.58
CA LEU A 128 9.95 -9.56 13.61
C LEU A 128 10.68 -10.91 13.78
N GLU A 129 11.15 -11.52 12.69
CA GLU A 129 11.97 -12.73 12.73
C GLU A 129 13.33 -12.49 13.39
N LEU A 130 13.97 -11.35 13.11
CA LEU A 130 15.21 -10.95 13.79
C LEU A 130 14.99 -10.84 15.30
N LEU A 131 13.93 -10.15 15.73
CA LEU A 131 13.56 -10.05 17.14
C LEU A 131 13.34 -11.45 17.75
N ASP A 132 12.62 -12.33 17.04
CA ASP A 132 12.38 -13.71 17.48
C ASP A 132 13.70 -14.43 17.79
N HIS A 133 14.66 -14.40 16.86
CA HIS A 133 15.95 -15.04 17.05
C HIS A 133 16.78 -14.41 18.17
N VAL A 134 16.74 -13.08 18.31
CA VAL A 134 17.45 -12.35 19.37
C VAL A 134 16.88 -12.71 20.75
N PHE A 135 15.55 -12.73 20.91
CA PHE A 135 14.92 -13.17 22.15
C PHE A 135 15.15 -14.65 22.44
N GLN A 136 15.14 -15.53 21.42
CA GLN A 136 15.47 -16.94 21.61
C GLN A 136 16.93 -17.15 22.05
N ILE A 137 17.87 -16.30 21.63
CA ILE A 137 19.25 -16.31 22.14
C ILE A 137 19.26 -15.96 23.63
N LEU A 138 18.56 -14.89 24.03
CA LEU A 138 18.41 -14.52 25.44
C LEU A 138 17.77 -15.64 26.27
N PHE A 139 16.72 -16.27 25.75
CA PHE A 139 16.03 -17.40 26.38
C PHE A 139 16.96 -18.61 26.56
N HIS A 140 17.85 -18.88 25.59
CA HIS A 140 18.84 -19.95 25.71
C HIS A 140 20.03 -19.63 26.60
N LEU A 141 20.20 -18.37 26.98
CA LEU A 141 21.21 -17.94 27.93
C LEU A 141 20.75 -18.05 29.39
N GLU A 142 19.44 -18.13 29.61
CA GLU A 142 18.80 -18.30 30.92
C GLU A 142 19.11 -19.69 31.51
N GLY A 143 19.43 -19.72 32.81
CA GLY A 143 19.87 -20.94 33.51
C GLY A 143 21.20 -21.49 32.98
N GLU A 144 21.21 -22.77 32.58
CA GLU A 144 22.38 -23.40 31.95
C GLU A 144 22.43 -23.05 30.45
N PRO A 145 23.46 -22.33 29.96
CA PRO A 145 23.46 -21.82 28.59
C PRO A 145 23.44 -22.91 27.52
N LYS A 146 22.45 -22.84 26.61
CA LYS A 146 22.26 -23.77 25.49
C LYS A 146 22.96 -23.28 24.22
N TRP A 147 24.27 -23.50 24.15
CA TRP A 147 25.15 -23.00 23.07
C TRP A 147 24.78 -23.45 21.65
N GLY A 148 24.35 -24.70 21.48
CA GLY A 148 23.97 -25.23 20.15
C GLY A 148 22.79 -24.48 19.54
N PRO A 149 21.64 -24.43 20.24
CA PRO A 149 20.50 -23.61 19.85
C PRO A 149 20.81 -22.12 19.65
N MET A 150 21.58 -21.49 20.56
CA MET A 150 22.02 -20.09 20.38
C MET A 150 22.75 -19.86 19.07
N LYS A 151 23.70 -20.74 18.71
CA LYS A 151 24.44 -20.62 17.45
C LYS A 151 23.54 -20.71 16.22
N ARG A 152 22.48 -21.53 16.27
CA ARG A 152 21.50 -21.61 15.16
C ARG A 152 20.75 -20.29 15.02
N ASN A 153 20.19 -19.76 16.10
CA ASN A 153 19.49 -18.47 16.07
C ASN A 153 20.41 -17.31 15.62
N LEU A 154 21.67 -17.31 16.05
CA LEU A 154 22.66 -16.34 15.58
C LEU A 154 22.90 -16.43 14.07
N THR A 155 23.01 -17.65 13.53
CA THR A 155 23.16 -17.84 12.07
C THR A 155 21.95 -17.31 11.32
N GLU A 156 20.74 -17.64 11.75
CA GLU A 156 19.50 -17.15 11.11
C GLU A 156 19.39 -15.62 11.21
N ALA A 157 19.66 -15.03 12.37
CA ALA A 157 19.71 -13.58 12.54
C ALA A 157 20.72 -12.92 11.59
N GLY A 158 21.88 -13.55 11.37
CA GLY A 158 22.88 -13.08 10.41
C GLY A 158 22.40 -13.11 8.96
N LEU A 159 21.65 -14.15 8.57
CA LEU A 159 21.03 -14.24 7.23
C LEU A 159 19.96 -13.18 7.04
N ILE A 160 19.11 -12.96 8.05
CA ILE A 160 18.08 -11.92 8.03
C ILE A 160 18.71 -10.53 7.87
N ILE A 161 19.74 -10.21 8.66
CA ILE A 161 20.44 -8.92 8.55
C ILE A 161 21.07 -8.74 7.16
N TYR A 162 21.58 -9.81 6.54
CA TYR A 162 22.09 -9.76 5.18
C TYR A 162 20.97 -9.47 4.17
N GLU A 163 19.84 -10.18 4.27
CA GLU A 163 18.69 -9.99 3.39
C GLU A 163 18.10 -8.58 3.49
N MET A 164 17.98 -8.05 4.72
CA MET A 164 17.49 -6.68 4.96
C MET A 164 18.34 -5.60 4.29
N LYS A 165 19.65 -5.82 4.11
CA LYS A 165 20.56 -4.86 3.44
C LYS A 165 20.28 -4.72 1.94
N GLU A 166 19.74 -5.76 1.33
CA GLU A 166 19.42 -5.78 -0.10
C GLU A 166 18.03 -5.20 -0.40
N LEU A 167 17.23 -4.88 0.64
CA LEU A 167 15.89 -4.33 0.47
C LEU A 167 15.92 -2.83 0.13
N ALA A 168 15.26 -2.48 -0.97
CA ALA A 168 15.05 -1.10 -1.40
C ALA A 168 13.84 -0.47 -0.67
N VAL A 169 14.06 -0.07 0.59
CA VAL A 169 13.06 0.60 1.46
C VAL A 169 13.50 2.01 1.83
N ILE A 170 12.54 2.86 2.22
CA ILE A 170 12.76 4.31 2.48
C ILE A 170 13.73 4.57 3.65
N ALA A 171 13.86 3.63 4.59
CA ALA A 171 14.90 3.65 5.61
C ALA A 171 15.44 2.23 5.82
N PRO A 172 16.54 1.85 5.14
CA PRO A 172 17.19 0.58 5.40
C PRO A 172 17.80 0.60 6.80
N LEU A 173 17.66 -0.50 7.50
CA LEU A 173 18.12 -0.63 8.88
C LEU A 173 19.55 -1.17 8.87
N ASN A 174 20.47 -0.46 9.52
CA ASN A 174 21.88 -0.83 9.56
C ASN A 174 22.19 -1.60 10.84
N TYR A 175 21.95 -2.91 10.81
CA TYR A 175 22.34 -3.83 11.86
C TYR A 175 23.66 -4.53 11.52
N ASP A 176 24.39 -4.89 12.56
CA ASP A 176 25.43 -5.91 12.49
C ASP A 176 25.25 -6.92 13.63
N ALA A 177 25.66 -8.15 13.37
CA ALA A 177 25.68 -9.23 14.36
C ALA A 177 27.12 -9.65 14.70
N ASN A 178 28.12 -8.83 14.37
CA ASN A 178 29.52 -9.18 14.56
C ASN A 178 29.87 -9.20 16.06
N GLY A 179 29.38 -8.22 16.81
CA GLY A 179 29.53 -8.16 18.27
C GLY A 179 28.87 -9.37 18.93
N LEU A 180 27.60 -9.63 18.61
CA LEU A 180 26.87 -10.80 19.09
C LEU A 180 27.56 -12.12 18.71
N ALA A 181 28.06 -12.25 17.48
CA ALA A 181 28.77 -13.44 17.02
C ALA A 181 30.09 -13.66 17.78
N ALA A 182 30.85 -12.59 18.04
CA ALA A 182 32.04 -12.66 18.87
C ALA A 182 31.70 -13.11 20.30
N ALA A 183 30.68 -12.53 20.91
CA ALA A 183 30.23 -12.85 22.26
C ALA A 183 29.76 -14.32 22.38
N VAL A 184 28.95 -14.80 21.44
CA VAL A 184 28.49 -16.21 21.40
C VAL A 184 29.66 -17.19 21.21
N ASN A 185 30.61 -16.87 20.33
CA ASN A 185 31.77 -17.73 20.07
C ASN A 185 32.71 -17.81 21.26
N GLN A 186 32.90 -16.69 21.97
CA GLN A 186 33.73 -16.60 23.18
C GLN A 186 32.97 -17.02 24.44
N ARG A 187 31.65 -17.30 24.32
CA ARG A 187 30.76 -17.70 25.43
C ARG A 187 30.69 -16.65 26.54
N LEU A 188 30.66 -15.37 26.15
CA LEU A 188 30.57 -14.24 27.07
C LEU A 188 29.10 -13.92 27.34
N ALA A 189 28.56 -14.46 28.44
CA ALA A 189 27.13 -14.32 28.74
C ALA A 189 26.68 -12.85 28.84
N ASP A 190 27.41 -12.00 29.57
CA ASP A 190 27.05 -10.59 29.70
C ASP A 190 27.17 -9.85 28.35
N GLY A 191 28.22 -10.15 27.58
CA GLY A 191 28.38 -9.60 26.23
C GLY A 191 27.25 -10.02 25.27
N ILE A 192 26.74 -11.25 25.37
CA ILE A 192 25.57 -11.69 24.59
C ILE A 192 24.35 -10.85 24.94
N LYS A 193 24.10 -10.62 26.24
CA LYS A 193 22.96 -9.80 26.69
C LYS A 193 23.07 -8.37 26.16
N GLU A 194 24.23 -7.74 26.33
CA GLU A 194 24.50 -6.38 25.87
C GLU A 194 24.22 -6.23 24.37
N GLU A 195 24.73 -7.16 23.55
CA GLU A 195 24.55 -7.14 22.11
C GLU A 195 23.09 -7.41 21.69
N CYS A 196 22.39 -8.35 22.35
CA CYS A 196 20.97 -8.59 22.11
C CYS A 196 20.13 -7.34 22.44
N TYR A 197 20.38 -6.69 23.59
CA TYR A 197 19.68 -5.46 23.96
C TYR A 197 20.00 -4.30 23.02
N ALA A 198 21.24 -4.21 22.51
CA ALA A 198 21.60 -3.23 21.51
C ALA A 198 20.77 -3.40 20.22
N ILE A 199 20.65 -4.64 19.71
CA ILE A 199 19.83 -4.93 18.53
C ILE A 199 18.36 -4.56 18.79
N ILE A 200 17.78 -5.00 19.92
CA ILE A 200 16.39 -4.69 20.29
C ILE A 200 16.16 -3.18 20.36
N SER A 201 17.09 -2.44 20.99
CA SER A 201 16.97 -0.98 21.14
C SER A 201 17.06 -0.24 19.80
N ILE A 202 17.87 -0.72 18.85
CA ILE A 202 17.94 -0.13 17.51
C ILE A 202 16.61 -0.38 16.78
N VAL A 203 16.10 -1.63 16.82
CA VAL A 203 14.83 -2.00 16.19
C VAL A 203 13.67 -1.13 16.71
N ASP A 204 13.54 -0.99 18.03
CA ASP A 204 12.48 -0.18 18.65
C ASP A 204 12.57 1.29 18.22
N ARG A 205 13.76 1.89 18.34
CA ARG A 205 13.99 3.30 17.97
C ARG A 205 13.71 3.57 16.50
N ASP A 206 14.09 2.66 15.62
CA ASP A 206 13.86 2.83 14.18
C ASP A 206 12.38 2.68 13.82
N ALA A 207 11.66 1.76 14.46
CA ALA A 207 10.22 1.62 14.28
C ALA A 207 9.47 2.88 14.74
N GLU A 208 9.85 3.46 15.88
CA GLU A 208 9.32 4.75 16.34
C GLU A 208 9.62 5.87 15.36
N ARG A 209 10.87 5.97 14.89
CA ARG A 209 11.28 7.01 13.94
C ARG A 209 10.46 6.97 12.66
N LEU A 210 10.18 5.77 12.13
CA LEU A 210 9.41 5.57 10.90
C LEU A 210 7.97 6.10 11.02
N ALA A 211 7.32 5.95 12.18
CA ALA A 211 5.98 6.47 12.40
C ALA A 211 5.86 8.00 12.27
N TYR A 212 6.97 8.73 12.43
CA TYR A 212 7.00 10.21 12.31
C TYR A 212 7.51 10.71 10.97
N VAL A 213 7.83 9.82 10.02
CA VAL A 213 8.28 10.22 8.68
C VAL A 213 7.10 10.85 7.93
N LYS A 214 7.24 12.14 7.61
CA LYS A 214 6.20 12.92 6.91
C LYS A 214 6.11 12.64 5.41
N GLU A 215 7.01 11.82 4.88
CA GLU A 215 6.96 11.44 3.48
C GLU A 215 5.75 10.54 3.26
N ALA A 216 4.85 10.97 2.37
CA ALA A 216 3.73 10.16 1.96
C ALA A 216 4.25 8.94 1.19
N THR A 217 4.38 7.81 1.88
CA THR A 217 4.53 6.50 1.26
C THR A 217 3.26 6.21 0.47
N ARG A 218 3.31 6.44 -0.84
CA ARG A 218 2.25 6.00 -1.74
C ARG A 218 2.15 4.47 -1.65
N GLY A 219 1.19 3.96 -0.86
CA GLY A 219 0.84 2.54 -0.81
C GLY A 219 1.13 1.79 0.50
N PHE A 220 1.74 2.42 1.52
CA PHE A 220 1.98 1.78 2.83
C PHE A 220 1.92 2.79 3.98
N ASP A 221 1.38 2.38 5.13
CA ASP A 221 1.33 3.21 6.34
C ASP A 221 2.55 2.89 7.23
N LEU A 222 3.45 3.86 7.38
CA LEU A 222 4.69 3.67 8.15
C LEU A 222 4.45 3.51 9.66
N GLU A 223 3.29 3.94 10.18
CA GLU A 223 2.91 3.73 11.59
C GLU A 223 2.81 2.23 11.93
N LEU A 224 2.54 1.39 10.92
CA LEU A 224 2.49 -0.06 11.08
C LEU A 224 3.84 -0.64 11.54
N HIS A 225 4.98 0.00 11.23
CA HIS A 225 6.27 -0.45 11.76
C HIS A 225 6.30 -0.37 13.28
N GLU A 226 5.92 0.78 13.84
CA GLU A 226 5.83 0.97 15.28
C GLU A 226 4.85 -0.03 15.90
N ILE A 227 3.65 -0.16 15.31
CA ILE A 227 2.58 -1.00 15.86
C ILE A 227 3.02 -2.47 15.94
N PHE A 228 3.54 -3.04 14.85
CA PHE A 228 3.97 -4.44 14.84
C PHE A 228 5.17 -4.68 15.75
N VAL A 229 6.21 -3.82 15.66
CA VAL A 229 7.43 -3.99 16.47
C VAL A 229 7.10 -3.90 17.96
N LYS A 230 6.36 -2.86 18.40
CA LYS A 230 6.04 -2.70 19.82
C LYS A 230 5.09 -3.79 20.33
N SER A 231 4.12 -4.22 19.52
CA SER A 231 3.29 -5.37 19.88
C SER A 231 4.16 -6.63 20.09
N TYR A 232 5.15 -6.84 19.23
CA TYR A 232 6.02 -8.02 19.30
C TYR A 232 7.00 -7.96 20.47
N LEU A 233 7.57 -6.78 20.75
CA LEU A 233 8.43 -6.55 21.91
C LEU A 233 7.66 -6.80 23.22
N LEU A 234 6.47 -6.22 23.37
CA LEU A 234 5.62 -6.44 24.54
C LEU A 234 5.21 -7.91 24.67
N LEU A 235 4.87 -8.57 23.56
CA LEU A 235 4.54 -10.01 23.56
C LEU A 235 5.71 -10.86 24.09
N TRP A 236 6.94 -10.53 23.69
CA TRP A 236 8.15 -11.19 24.17
C TRP A 236 8.48 -10.85 25.62
N ASP A 237 8.27 -9.61 26.04
CA ASP A 237 8.49 -9.17 27.42
C ASP A 237 7.59 -9.93 28.39
N LEU A 238 6.29 -10.01 28.08
CA LEU A 238 5.31 -10.81 28.82
C LEU A 238 5.70 -12.29 28.91
N ARG A 239 6.26 -12.84 27.83
CA ARG A 239 6.73 -14.23 27.78
C ARG A 239 7.98 -14.46 28.63
N MET A 240 8.92 -13.53 28.60
CA MET A 240 10.15 -13.58 29.38
C MET A 240 9.86 -13.39 30.87
N GLY A 241 9.00 -12.43 31.24
CA GLY A 241 8.57 -12.22 32.63
C GLY A 241 7.91 -13.47 33.23
N ASP A 242 6.95 -14.08 32.52
CA ASP A 242 6.33 -15.34 32.95
C ASP A 242 7.36 -16.47 33.09
N HIS A 243 8.34 -16.55 32.19
CA HIS A 243 9.40 -17.54 32.27
C HIS A 243 10.31 -17.36 33.49
N LEU A 244 10.61 -16.10 33.84
CA LEU A 244 11.44 -15.73 35.00
C LEU A 244 10.67 -15.82 36.33
N GLY A 245 9.36 -16.05 36.28
CA GLY A 245 8.48 -16.09 37.46
C GLY A 245 8.08 -14.71 37.98
N ASP A 246 8.24 -13.67 37.15
CA ASP A 246 7.77 -12.33 37.45
C ASP A 246 6.24 -12.26 37.29
N VAL A 247 5.60 -11.43 38.12
CA VAL A 247 4.17 -11.16 37.98
C VAL A 247 4.01 -10.26 36.75
N VAL A 248 3.29 -10.76 35.75
CA VAL A 248 2.91 -9.99 34.57
C VAL A 248 2.21 -8.70 34.99
N ASP A 249 2.75 -7.56 34.59
CA ASP A 249 2.17 -6.25 34.90
C ASP A 249 0.91 -6.02 34.04
N GLU A 250 -0.20 -5.66 34.70
CA GLU A 250 -1.46 -5.30 34.04
C GLU A 250 -1.26 -4.08 33.12
N GLU A 251 -0.34 -3.17 33.47
CA GLU A 251 -0.02 -2.00 32.64
C GLU A 251 0.65 -2.39 31.30
N GLU A 252 1.52 -3.41 31.29
CA GLU A 252 2.18 -3.89 30.06
C GLU A 252 1.20 -4.64 29.16
N LEU A 253 0.26 -5.38 29.75
CA LEU A 253 -0.85 -6.00 29.04
C LEU A 253 -1.76 -4.95 28.38
N ASP A 254 -2.11 -3.88 29.09
CA ASP A 254 -2.92 -2.79 28.55
C ASP A 254 -2.20 -2.04 27.42
N LYS A 255 -0.89 -1.84 27.54
CA LYS A 255 -0.05 -1.29 26.45
C LYS A 255 -0.08 -2.20 25.22
N PHE A 256 0.07 -3.52 25.40
CA PHE A 256 -0.03 -4.47 24.29
C PHE A 256 -1.39 -4.37 23.59
N MET A 257 -2.48 -4.38 24.37
CA MET A 257 -3.83 -4.27 23.82
C MET A 257 -4.08 -2.92 23.13
N THR A 258 -3.44 -1.84 23.58
CA THR A 258 -3.48 -0.54 22.90
C THR A 258 -2.90 -0.63 21.49
N TYR A 259 -1.77 -1.31 21.29
CA TYR A 259 -1.19 -1.50 19.95
C TYR A 259 -2.04 -2.43 19.08
N ILE A 260 -2.60 -3.51 19.64
CA ILE A 260 -3.54 -4.38 18.91
C ILE A 260 -4.77 -3.61 18.44
N ASN A 261 -5.31 -2.70 19.28
CA ASN A 261 -6.45 -1.87 18.92
C ASN A 261 -6.09 -0.79 17.90
N ARG A 262 -4.88 -0.20 17.97
CA ARG A 262 -4.37 0.68 16.91
C ARG A 262 -4.34 -0.06 15.58
N LEU A 263 -3.82 -1.29 15.54
CA LEU A 263 -3.72 -2.08 14.31
C LEU A 263 -5.07 -2.25 13.59
N GLU A 264 -6.17 -2.46 14.32
CA GLU A 264 -7.52 -2.54 13.73
C GLU A 264 -7.91 -1.25 12.98
N GLY A 265 -7.46 -0.09 13.45
CA GLY A 265 -7.69 1.21 12.79
C GLY A 265 -6.97 1.34 11.43
N HIS A 266 -5.91 0.56 11.20
CA HIS A 266 -5.10 0.64 9.99
C HIS A 266 -5.38 -0.51 9.00
N VAL A 267 -6.12 -1.55 9.40
CA VAL A 267 -6.32 -2.74 8.56
C VAL A 267 -7.78 -2.95 8.17
N VAL A 268 -8.02 -3.08 6.86
CA VAL A 268 -9.33 -3.34 6.26
C VAL A 268 -9.55 -4.82 5.92
N SER A 269 -8.52 -5.67 6.05
CA SER A 269 -8.60 -7.09 5.75
C SER A 269 -9.44 -7.85 6.79
N ASN A 270 -10.50 -8.52 6.33
CA ASN A 270 -11.34 -9.38 7.16
C ASN A 270 -10.53 -10.50 7.86
N HIS A 271 -9.47 -11.01 7.23
CA HIS A 271 -8.61 -12.03 7.83
C HIS A 271 -7.81 -11.46 9.01
N CYS A 272 -7.26 -10.25 8.86
CA CYS A 272 -6.58 -9.55 9.94
C CYS A 272 -7.54 -9.25 11.11
N ILE A 273 -8.72 -8.70 10.83
CA ILE A 273 -9.73 -8.38 11.85
C ILE A 273 -10.14 -9.63 12.64
N GLN A 274 -10.34 -10.77 11.97
CA GLN A 274 -10.61 -12.05 12.64
C GLN A 274 -9.43 -12.50 13.51
N GLY A 275 -8.19 -12.30 13.05
CA GLY A 275 -6.98 -12.58 13.81
C GLY A 275 -6.88 -11.73 15.09
N LEU A 276 -7.11 -10.42 14.99
CA LEU A 276 -7.10 -9.50 16.12
C LEU A 276 -8.19 -9.82 17.15
N ASN A 277 -9.39 -10.18 16.69
CA ASN A 277 -10.47 -10.63 17.58
C ASN A 277 -10.14 -11.96 18.29
N ARG A 278 -9.35 -12.83 17.66
CA ARG A 278 -8.82 -14.03 18.34
C ARG A 278 -7.78 -13.66 19.38
N ILE A 279 -6.87 -12.72 19.11
CA ILE A 279 -5.89 -12.24 20.09
C ILE A 279 -6.60 -11.66 21.33
N ARG A 280 -7.61 -10.80 21.12
CA ARG A 280 -8.47 -10.25 22.19
C ARG A 280 -9.14 -11.33 23.03
N SER A 281 -9.71 -12.34 22.35
CA SER A 281 -10.36 -13.47 23.05
C SER A 281 -9.38 -14.28 23.88
N LEU A 282 -8.14 -14.48 23.39
CA LEU A 282 -7.11 -15.21 24.11
C LEU A 282 -6.63 -14.45 25.36
N TYR A 283 -6.53 -13.12 25.25
CA TYR A 283 -6.24 -12.24 26.39
C TYR A 283 -7.29 -12.39 27.51
N LEU A 284 -8.58 -12.39 27.18
CA LEU A 284 -9.67 -12.43 28.16
C LEU A 284 -9.82 -13.76 28.93
N LEU A 285 -9.22 -14.86 28.45
CA LEU A 285 -9.42 -16.19 29.01
C LEU A 285 -8.35 -16.57 30.04
N ASP A 286 -7.09 -16.61 29.63
CA ASP A 286 -5.98 -17.18 30.43
C ASP A 286 -4.70 -16.31 30.41
N GLY A 287 -4.81 -15.07 29.91
CA GLY A 287 -3.65 -14.19 29.70
C GLY A 287 -2.84 -14.55 28.45
N ILE A 288 -1.77 -13.78 28.18
CA ILE A 288 -1.04 -13.84 26.90
C ILE A 288 0.00 -14.97 26.85
N SER A 289 0.71 -15.24 27.94
CA SER A 289 1.84 -16.19 27.93
C SER A 289 1.47 -17.62 27.50
N PRO A 290 0.36 -18.24 27.97
CA PRO A 290 -0.06 -19.58 27.52
C PRO A 290 -0.40 -19.65 26.03
N HIS A 291 -0.60 -18.50 25.40
CA HIS A 291 -1.01 -18.35 24.01
C HIS A 291 0.05 -17.67 23.15
N PHE A 292 1.27 -17.47 23.68
CA PHE A 292 2.36 -16.75 23.02
C PHE A 292 2.56 -17.18 21.55
N ASP A 293 2.79 -18.47 21.30
CA ASP A 293 3.03 -18.98 19.94
C ASP A 293 1.84 -18.73 19.00
N ARG A 294 0.63 -18.80 19.55
CA ARG A 294 -0.60 -18.58 18.79
C ARG A 294 -0.79 -17.10 18.46
N ILE A 295 -0.55 -16.21 19.41
CA ILE A 295 -0.65 -14.75 19.21
C ILE A 295 0.42 -14.29 18.24
N ARG A 296 1.66 -14.79 18.39
CA ARG A 296 2.78 -14.57 17.47
C ARG A 296 2.40 -14.97 16.04
N LEU A 297 1.87 -16.17 15.85
CA LEU A 297 1.40 -16.64 14.54
C LEU A 297 0.30 -15.74 13.96
N LEU A 298 -0.65 -15.30 14.79
CA LEU A 298 -1.73 -14.41 14.34
C LEU A 298 -1.18 -13.04 13.91
N LEU A 299 -0.18 -12.48 14.60
CA LEU A 299 0.47 -11.24 14.19
C LEU A 299 1.16 -11.37 12.82
N HIS A 300 1.90 -12.46 12.59
CA HIS A 300 2.50 -12.72 11.26
C HIS A 300 1.44 -12.90 10.16
N GLN A 301 0.33 -13.57 10.46
CA GLN A 301 -0.79 -13.70 9.51
C GLN A 301 -1.42 -12.34 9.20
N CYS A 302 -1.59 -11.48 10.20
CA CYS A 302 -2.08 -10.12 10.02
C CYS A 302 -1.14 -9.32 9.11
N LEU A 303 0.17 -9.38 9.36
CA LEU A 303 1.19 -8.72 8.55
C LEU A 303 1.16 -9.18 7.08
N ASN A 304 1.11 -10.49 6.84
CA ASN A 304 1.06 -11.05 5.49
C ASN A 304 -0.22 -10.65 4.73
N SER A 305 -1.34 -10.49 5.45
CA SER A 305 -2.60 -10.05 4.85
C SER A 305 -2.62 -8.59 4.39
N LEU A 306 -1.58 -7.81 4.72
CA LEU A 306 -1.44 -6.43 4.22
C LEU A 306 -1.06 -6.37 2.75
N VAL A 307 -0.54 -7.46 2.18
CA VAL A 307 -0.17 -7.54 0.76
C VAL A 307 -1.38 -7.91 -0.13
N GLU A 308 -2.41 -8.54 0.47
CA GLU A 308 -3.66 -8.94 -0.21
C GLU A 308 -4.57 -7.75 -0.53
#